data_AF-A0A087KR50-F1
#
_entry.id   AF-A0A087KR50-F1
#
_cell.length_a   1.000
_cell.length_b   1.000
_cell.length_c   1.000
_cell.angle_alpha   90.00
_cell.angle_beta   90.00
_cell.angle_gamma   90.00
#
_symmetry.space_group_name_H-M   'P 1'
#
loop_
_entity.id
_entity.type
_entity.pdbx_description
1 polymer ?
#
loop_
_entity_poly.entity_id
_entity_poly.type
_entity_poly.pdbx_seq_one_letter_code
_entity_poly.pdbx_strand_id
1 'polypeptide(L)'
;MKMSIRKLLTLFTALAAFSQAALAVVYPLPAKNSRLIGENIQITIPADSTLPLESFAAQYQMGLSNMMEANPGVDPYLPLPGSTLTIPHQLILPDTPREGIIVNSAEMRLYYYPKGSNTVVVLPIGIGQLGKDTPSNWVTSVQRKKDGPTWTPTAKMREEYAAEGEIIPAVYPAGPDNPMGLYALYVGRLYAIHGTNANFGIGLRVSHGCVRLRADDIKYLFDSVPVGTRVQFINEPVKATVEPDGSRYLEVHNPLSANEEELKSKEPVPIIFSEAVGKTLMDPSVDQNEVKSAVDARLGFPVRVG
;
A
#
# COMPACT_ATOMS: atom_id res chain seq x y z
N MET A 1 -62.81 27.31 -3.61
CA MET A 1 -61.86 28.41 -3.37
C MET A 1 -61.02 28.06 -2.14
N LYS A 2 -59.71 27.81 -2.32
CA LYS A 2 -58.59 27.92 -1.35
C LYS A 2 -58.67 27.07 -0.06
N MET A 3 -57.62 26.48 0.53
CA MET A 3 -56.20 26.32 0.23
C MET A 3 -55.67 25.18 1.13
N SER A 4 -54.66 24.49 0.62
CA SER A 4 -53.86 23.44 1.28
C SER A 4 -53.13 23.93 2.54
N ILE A 5 -53.14 23.14 3.61
CA ILE A 5 -52.24 23.28 4.77
C ILE A 5 -51.12 22.25 4.62
N ARG A 6 -49.96 22.73 4.17
CA ARG A 6 -48.66 22.08 4.33
C ARG A 6 -47.97 22.64 5.57
N LYS A 7 -46.98 21.88 6.05
CA LYS A 7 -45.90 22.19 7.04
C LYS A 7 -46.15 21.47 8.38
N LEU A 8 -45.19 20.79 9.01
CA LEU A 8 -43.75 20.66 8.76
C LEU A 8 -43.33 19.38 9.53
N LEU A 9 -42.82 18.35 8.85
CA LEU A 9 -42.16 17.23 9.53
C LEU A 9 -40.67 17.56 9.51
N THR A 10 -40.16 18.08 10.63
CA THR A 10 -38.74 18.39 10.80
C THR A 10 -37.99 17.07 10.99
N LEU A 11 -37.39 16.58 9.91
CA LEU A 11 -36.51 15.42 9.94
C LEU A 11 -35.19 15.84 10.59
N PHE A 12 -34.93 15.35 11.80
CA PHE A 12 -33.60 15.43 12.41
C PHE A 12 -32.64 14.52 11.63
N THR A 13 -31.88 15.09 10.69
CA THR A 13 -30.68 14.43 10.18
C THR A 13 -29.60 14.51 11.25
N ALA A 14 -29.36 13.41 11.95
CA ALA A 14 -28.21 13.25 12.81
C ALA A 14 -26.95 13.34 11.94
N LEU A 15 -26.20 14.43 12.08
CA LEU A 15 -24.84 14.55 11.55
C LEU A 15 -23.97 13.62 12.40
N ALA A 16 -23.76 12.39 11.92
CA ALA A 16 -22.75 11.52 12.49
C ALA A 16 -21.37 12.09 12.09
N ALA A 17 -20.77 12.86 13.00
CA ALA A 17 -19.35 13.16 12.93
C ALA A 17 -18.59 11.84 13.10
N PHE A 18 -18.19 11.23 11.99
CA PHE A 18 -17.33 10.05 12.01
C PHE A 18 -15.94 10.48 12.47
N SER A 19 -15.65 10.29 13.77
CA SER A 19 -14.28 10.10 14.21
C SER A 19 -13.83 8.72 13.72
N GLN A 20 -13.38 8.63 12.46
CA GLN A 20 -12.72 7.43 11.96
C GLN A 20 -11.35 7.35 12.61
N ALA A 21 -11.24 6.61 13.71
CA ALA A 21 -9.98 5.96 14.02
C ALA A 21 -9.64 5.07 12.82
N ALA A 22 -8.48 5.26 12.21
CA ALA A 22 -8.01 4.46 11.08
C ALA A 22 -7.76 3.02 11.57
N LEU A 23 -8.80 2.18 11.51
CA LEU A 23 -8.67 0.75 11.75
C LEU A 23 -8.06 0.11 10.52
N ALA A 24 -6.95 -0.62 10.67
CA ALA A 24 -6.33 -1.49 9.65
C ALA A 24 -7.36 -2.04 8.64
N VAL A 25 -7.06 -1.95 7.34
CA VAL A 25 -7.99 -2.48 6.32
C VAL A 25 -7.99 -4.00 6.39
N VAL A 26 -9.03 -4.55 7.03
CA VAL A 26 -9.23 -5.99 7.20
C VAL A 26 -10.27 -6.48 6.21
N TYR A 27 -9.90 -7.45 5.38
CA TYR A 27 -10.81 -8.09 4.45
C TYR A 27 -11.09 -9.53 4.88
N PRO A 28 -12.33 -10.02 4.72
CA PRO A 28 -12.58 -11.46 4.79
C PRO A 28 -11.81 -12.15 3.67
N LEU A 29 -11.21 -13.30 3.97
CA LEU A 29 -10.59 -14.11 2.92
C LEU A 29 -11.69 -14.67 2.00
N PRO A 30 -11.51 -14.55 0.68
CA PRO A 30 -12.44 -15.12 -0.28
C PRO A 30 -12.26 -16.65 -0.31
N ALA A 31 -13.10 -17.33 -1.09
CA ALA A 31 -12.93 -18.76 -1.35
C ALA A 31 -11.49 -19.09 -1.79
N LYS A 32 -11.03 -20.33 -1.54
CA LYS A 32 -9.64 -20.73 -1.83
C LYS A 32 -9.24 -20.54 -3.30
N ASN A 33 -10.21 -20.62 -4.21
CA ASN A 33 -10.07 -20.45 -5.65
C ASN A 33 -10.47 -19.05 -6.16
N SER A 34 -10.60 -18.06 -5.27
CA SER A 34 -10.85 -16.65 -5.60
C SER A 34 -9.73 -15.80 -5.01
N ARG A 35 -9.28 -14.76 -5.69
CA ARG A 35 -8.25 -13.85 -5.16
C ARG A 35 -8.71 -12.40 -5.13
N LEU A 36 -9.84 -12.08 -5.75
CA LEU A 36 -10.41 -10.74 -5.74
C LEU A 36 -11.03 -10.44 -4.37
N ILE A 37 -10.66 -9.31 -3.78
CA ILE A 37 -11.20 -8.84 -2.51
C ILE A 37 -11.44 -7.33 -2.56
N GLY A 38 -12.29 -6.85 -1.65
CA GLY A 38 -12.55 -5.43 -1.47
C GLY A 38 -13.36 -4.82 -2.61
N GLU A 39 -13.66 -3.53 -2.45
CA GLU A 39 -14.39 -2.72 -3.42
C GLU A 39 -13.75 -1.33 -3.48
N ASN A 40 -13.58 -0.79 -4.68
CA ASN A 40 -13.15 0.59 -4.84
C ASN A 40 -14.25 1.53 -4.37
N ILE A 41 -13.87 2.62 -3.71
CA ILE A 41 -14.82 3.67 -3.34
C ILE A 41 -14.47 4.96 -4.07
N GLN A 42 -15.50 5.73 -4.40
CA GLN A 42 -15.32 7.10 -4.91
C GLN A 42 -15.70 8.08 -3.82
N ILE A 43 -14.87 9.10 -3.64
CA ILE A 43 -15.11 10.19 -2.71
C ILE A 43 -15.05 11.51 -3.46
N THR A 44 -15.76 12.52 -2.96
CA THR A 44 -15.62 13.89 -3.45
C THR A 44 -14.72 14.66 -2.49
N ILE A 45 -13.68 15.31 -3.02
CA ILE A 45 -12.82 16.18 -2.21
C ILE A 45 -13.67 17.37 -1.72
N PRO A 46 -13.66 17.69 -0.41
CA PRO A 46 -14.38 18.86 0.11
C PRO A 46 -14.02 20.13 -0.66
N ALA A 47 -15.02 20.99 -0.92
CA ALA A 47 -14.85 22.19 -1.74
C ALA A 47 -13.89 23.23 -1.12
N ASP A 48 -13.67 23.16 0.19
CA ASP A 48 -12.77 23.99 0.99
C ASP A 48 -11.46 23.26 1.38
N SER A 49 -11.21 22.08 0.81
CA SER A 49 -10.02 21.29 1.14
C SER A 49 -8.73 22.02 0.78
N THR A 50 -7.82 22.08 1.76
CA THR A 50 -6.42 22.51 1.60
C THR A 50 -5.44 21.37 1.86
N LEU A 51 -5.95 20.13 1.96
CA LEU A 51 -5.18 18.96 2.35
C LEU A 51 -4.42 18.38 1.14
N PRO A 52 -3.15 17.94 1.32
CA PRO A 52 -2.43 17.20 0.28
C PRO A 52 -3.00 15.80 0.10
N LEU A 53 -2.68 15.16 -1.03
CA LEU A 53 -3.12 13.80 -1.36
C LEU A 53 -2.74 12.78 -0.29
N GLU A 54 -1.58 12.94 0.35
CA GLU A 54 -1.14 12.08 1.46
C GLU A 54 -2.12 12.09 2.64
N SER A 55 -2.86 13.17 2.88
CA SER A 55 -3.87 13.21 3.95
C SER A 55 -5.02 12.26 3.66
N PHE A 56 -5.48 12.23 2.40
CA PHE A 56 -6.49 11.28 1.94
C PHE A 56 -5.91 9.87 1.93
N ALA A 57 -4.68 9.68 1.44
CA ALA A 57 -4.01 8.38 1.47
C ALA A 57 -3.93 7.82 2.89
N ALA A 58 -3.55 8.64 3.88
CA ALA A 58 -3.51 8.24 5.28
C ALA A 58 -4.90 7.94 5.85
N GLN A 59 -5.89 8.78 5.57
CA GLN A 59 -7.27 8.59 6.01
C GLN A 59 -7.86 7.26 5.53
N TYR A 60 -7.60 6.89 4.28
CA TYR A 60 -8.10 5.65 3.67
C TYR A 60 -7.07 4.51 3.68
N GLN A 61 -5.99 4.65 4.45
CA GLN A 61 -4.92 3.64 4.57
C GLN A 61 -4.37 3.13 3.22
N MET A 62 -4.17 4.05 2.29
CA MET A 62 -3.52 3.82 1.02
C MET A 62 -2.09 4.35 1.03
N GLY A 63 -1.24 3.81 0.15
CA GLY A 63 0.05 4.40 -0.18
C GLY A 63 -0.14 5.55 -1.15
N LEU A 64 0.74 6.55 -1.09
CA LEU A 64 0.66 7.70 -2.00
C LEU A 64 0.75 7.28 -3.48
N SER A 65 1.63 6.34 -3.83
CA SER A 65 1.71 5.80 -5.19
C SER A 65 0.40 5.17 -5.65
N ASN A 66 -0.27 4.39 -4.79
CA ASN A 66 -1.55 3.75 -5.14
C ASN A 66 -2.64 4.80 -5.42
N MET A 67 -2.65 5.89 -4.64
CA MET A 67 -3.55 7.01 -4.88
C MET A 67 -3.27 7.71 -6.20
N MET A 68 -2.00 7.89 -6.57
CA MET A 68 -1.61 8.50 -7.84
C MET A 68 -1.93 7.60 -9.04
N GLU A 69 -1.71 6.29 -8.91
CA GLU A 69 -2.06 5.30 -9.94
C GLU A 69 -3.57 5.28 -10.23
N ALA A 70 -4.38 5.24 -9.17
CA ALA A 70 -5.84 5.18 -9.31
C ALA A 70 -6.47 6.51 -9.78
N ASN A 71 -5.73 7.62 -9.74
CA ASN A 71 -6.22 8.96 -10.06
C ASN A 71 -5.26 9.68 -11.03
N PRO A 72 -5.22 9.31 -12.32
CA PRO A 72 -4.33 9.92 -13.29
C PRO A 72 -4.48 11.45 -13.34
N GLY A 73 -3.35 12.16 -13.19
CA GLY A 73 -3.32 13.63 -13.22
C GLY A 73 -3.72 14.31 -11.91
N VAL A 74 -3.96 13.58 -10.83
CA VAL A 74 -4.16 14.18 -9.50
C VAL A 74 -2.92 14.96 -9.08
N ASP A 75 -3.11 16.15 -8.53
CA ASP A 75 -2.04 16.93 -7.91
C ASP A 75 -1.75 16.38 -6.51
N PRO A 76 -0.54 15.84 -6.23
CA PRO A 76 -0.21 15.32 -4.91
C PRO A 76 -0.16 16.39 -3.81
N TYR A 77 0.13 17.64 -4.17
CA TYR A 77 0.25 18.76 -3.24
C TYR A 77 -1.10 19.33 -2.85
N LEU A 78 -2.00 19.50 -3.82
CA LEU A 78 -3.34 20.01 -3.58
C LEU A 78 -4.34 19.41 -4.59
N PRO A 79 -4.90 18.22 -4.29
CA PRO A 79 -5.97 17.64 -5.10
C PRO A 79 -7.11 18.63 -5.30
N LEU A 80 -7.61 18.73 -6.54
CA LEU A 80 -8.59 19.74 -6.93
C LEU A 80 -9.88 19.65 -6.07
N PRO A 81 -10.22 20.68 -5.28
CA PRO A 81 -11.45 20.68 -4.48
C PRO A 81 -12.71 20.45 -5.34
N GLY A 82 -13.66 19.65 -4.84
CA GLY A 82 -14.88 19.28 -5.54
C GLY A 82 -14.71 18.20 -6.63
N SER A 83 -13.49 17.78 -6.95
CA SER A 83 -13.26 16.65 -7.85
C SER A 83 -13.42 15.30 -7.14
N THR A 84 -13.56 14.24 -7.93
CA THR A 84 -13.69 12.86 -7.44
C THR A 84 -12.33 12.19 -7.31
N LEU A 85 -12.09 11.50 -6.20
CA LEU A 85 -10.99 10.55 -6.02
C LEU A 85 -11.51 9.12 -5.94
N THR A 86 -10.84 8.23 -6.67
CA THR A 86 -10.96 6.78 -6.51
C THR A 86 -10.00 6.32 -5.43
N ILE A 87 -10.53 5.59 -4.43
CA ILE A 87 -9.74 4.90 -3.41
C ILE A 87 -9.65 3.42 -3.80
N PRO A 88 -8.45 2.92 -4.16
CA PRO A 88 -8.26 1.58 -4.73
C PRO A 88 -8.20 0.47 -3.66
N HIS A 89 -9.33 0.23 -2.99
CA HIS A 89 -9.47 -0.84 -1.99
C HIS A 89 -9.76 -2.22 -2.60
N GLN A 90 -10.26 -2.30 -3.83
CA GLN A 90 -10.36 -3.57 -4.53
C GLN A 90 -8.97 -4.00 -5.01
N LEU A 91 -8.62 -5.27 -4.79
CA LEU A 91 -7.33 -5.84 -5.19
C LEU A 91 -7.40 -7.36 -5.39
N ILE A 92 -6.44 -7.87 -6.14
CA ILE A 92 -6.13 -9.30 -6.28
C ILE A 92 -5.06 -9.64 -5.26
N LEU A 93 -5.32 -10.61 -4.38
CA LEU A 93 -4.32 -11.14 -3.45
C LEU A 93 -3.12 -11.72 -4.23
N PRO A 94 -1.86 -11.51 -3.81
CA PRO A 94 -0.70 -12.10 -4.49
C PRO A 94 -0.75 -13.62 -4.57
N ASP A 95 -0.15 -14.23 -5.59
CA ASP A 95 -0.15 -15.69 -5.78
C ASP A 95 0.87 -16.37 -4.86
N THR A 96 0.60 -16.30 -3.56
CA THR A 96 1.47 -16.75 -2.49
C THR A 96 0.68 -17.53 -1.45
N PRO A 97 1.33 -18.32 -0.58
CA PRO A 97 0.64 -18.91 0.56
C PRO A 97 -0.06 -17.82 1.39
N ARG A 98 -1.34 -18.03 1.72
CA ARG A 98 -2.12 -17.16 2.62
C ARG A 98 -1.70 -17.37 4.08
N GLU A 99 -0.43 -17.14 4.37
CA GLU A 99 0.20 -17.40 5.67
C GLU A 99 1.23 -16.33 6.02
N GLY A 100 1.12 -15.80 7.24
CA GLY A 100 2.10 -14.87 7.78
C GLY A 100 2.06 -13.53 7.05
N ILE A 101 3.23 -12.96 6.77
CA ILE A 101 3.37 -11.67 6.12
C ILE A 101 3.88 -11.86 4.69
N ILE A 102 3.23 -11.21 3.73
CA ILE A 102 3.71 -11.04 2.37
C ILE A 102 3.95 -9.54 2.14
N VAL A 103 5.14 -9.18 1.70
CA VAL A 103 5.50 -7.81 1.32
C VAL A 103 5.63 -7.79 -0.20
N ASN A 104 4.74 -7.07 -0.89
CA ASN A 104 4.88 -6.85 -2.32
C ASN A 104 5.35 -5.41 -2.56
N SER A 105 6.64 -5.27 -2.83
CA SER A 105 7.28 -3.97 -3.03
C SER A 105 6.75 -3.24 -4.27
N ALA A 106 6.31 -3.98 -5.29
CA ALA A 106 5.84 -3.41 -6.55
C ALA A 106 4.56 -2.57 -6.42
N GLU A 107 3.72 -2.91 -5.44
CA GLU A 107 2.43 -2.25 -5.21
C GLU A 107 2.37 -1.52 -3.87
N MET A 108 3.50 -1.44 -3.15
CA MET A 108 3.60 -0.78 -1.85
C MET A 108 2.60 -1.31 -0.81
N ARG A 109 2.37 -2.63 -0.78
CA ARG A 109 1.48 -3.28 0.19
C ARG A 109 2.15 -4.39 0.98
N LEU A 110 1.74 -4.50 2.24
CA LEU A 110 1.98 -5.62 3.13
C LEU A 110 0.66 -6.33 3.41
N TYR A 111 0.64 -7.64 3.18
CA TYR A 111 -0.46 -8.53 3.48
C TYR A 111 -0.11 -9.33 4.73
N TYR A 112 -0.96 -9.27 5.76
CA TYR A 112 -0.84 -10.11 6.93
C TYR A 112 -2.04 -11.06 7.00
N TYR A 113 -1.76 -12.35 7.08
CA TYR A 113 -2.72 -13.43 7.28
C TYR A 113 -2.63 -13.93 8.73
N PRO A 114 -3.47 -13.43 9.65
CA PRO A 114 -3.41 -13.82 11.06
C PRO A 114 -3.74 -15.30 11.23
N LYS A 115 -3.00 -15.99 12.11
CA LYS A 115 -3.29 -17.39 12.41
C LYS A 115 -4.64 -17.53 13.10
N GLY A 116 -5.46 -18.47 12.62
CA GLY A 116 -6.77 -18.75 13.20
C GLY A 116 -7.87 -17.75 12.82
N SER A 117 -7.58 -16.76 11.97
CA SER A 117 -8.61 -15.93 11.34
C SER A 117 -8.85 -16.36 9.89
N ASN A 118 -10.03 -16.06 9.37
CA ASN A 118 -10.33 -16.15 7.93
C ASN A 118 -10.30 -14.74 7.31
N THR A 119 -9.23 -13.99 7.59
CA THR A 119 -9.07 -12.60 7.17
C THR A 119 -7.67 -12.35 6.63
N VAL A 120 -7.54 -11.27 5.86
CA VAL A 120 -6.27 -10.69 5.43
C VAL A 120 -6.29 -9.21 5.76
N VAL A 121 -5.21 -8.74 6.37
CA VAL A 121 -5.00 -7.32 6.66
C VAL A 121 -4.06 -6.78 5.60
N VAL A 122 -4.43 -5.69 4.93
CA VAL A 122 -3.60 -5.06 3.91
C VAL A 122 -3.21 -3.68 4.38
N LEU A 123 -1.91 -3.44 4.49
CA LEU A 123 -1.35 -2.19 4.99
C LEU A 123 -0.44 -1.57 3.93
N PRO A 124 -0.52 -0.25 3.71
CA PRO A 124 0.37 0.43 2.78
C PRO A 124 1.76 0.56 3.41
N ILE A 125 2.80 0.47 2.59
CA ILE A 125 4.19 0.50 3.05
C ILE A 125 5.04 1.50 2.27
N GLY A 126 6.08 2.01 2.91
CA GLY A 126 7.22 2.65 2.25
C GLY A 126 8.39 1.67 2.17
N ILE A 127 9.18 1.74 1.11
CA ILE A 127 10.29 0.82 0.85
C ILE A 127 11.62 1.53 0.60
N GLY A 128 12.67 0.74 0.37
CA GLY A 128 14.01 1.21 0.05
C GLY A 128 14.09 2.08 -1.20
N GLN A 129 14.93 3.12 -1.14
CA GLN A 129 15.39 3.86 -2.30
C GLN A 129 16.14 2.94 -3.27
N LEU A 130 16.21 3.35 -4.53
CA LEU A 130 17.03 2.69 -5.54
C LEU A 130 18.48 2.53 -5.06
N GLY A 131 19.05 1.34 -5.18
CA GLY A 131 20.41 1.02 -4.71
C GLY A 131 20.49 0.75 -3.20
N LYS A 132 19.39 0.94 -2.47
CA LYS A 132 19.19 0.57 -1.07
C LYS A 132 17.91 -0.26 -0.96
N ASP A 133 17.73 -1.20 -1.88
CA ASP A 133 16.43 -1.80 -2.15
C ASP A 133 15.93 -2.70 -1.01
N THR A 134 14.62 -2.69 -0.84
CA THR A 134 13.93 -3.73 -0.07
C THR A 134 14.06 -5.06 -0.83
N PRO A 135 14.30 -6.19 -0.14
CA PRO A 135 14.43 -7.50 -0.79
C PRO A 135 13.21 -7.79 -1.70
N SER A 136 13.45 -8.44 -2.85
CA SER A 136 12.41 -8.71 -3.86
C SER A 136 12.03 -10.18 -4.02
N ASN A 137 12.84 -11.11 -3.50
CA ASN A 137 12.55 -12.54 -3.49
C ASN A 137 13.25 -13.20 -2.30
N TRP A 138 12.66 -13.06 -1.12
CA TRP A 138 13.27 -13.57 0.11
C TRP A 138 12.21 -14.05 1.10
N VAL A 139 12.38 -15.27 1.61
CA VAL A 139 11.55 -15.84 2.68
C VAL A 139 12.36 -15.85 3.97
N THR A 140 11.76 -15.35 5.04
CA THR A 140 12.32 -15.26 6.40
C THR A 140 11.20 -15.36 7.43
N SER A 141 11.48 -14.94 8.67
CA SER A 141 10.49 -14.82 9.74
C SER A 141 10.76 -13.60 10.62
N VAL A 142 9.75 -13.19 11.39
CA VAL A 142 9.91 -12.21 12.46
C VAL A 142 10.80 -12.81 13.54
N GLN A 143 12.05 -12.37 13.63
CA GLN A 143 13.05 -12.92 14.58
C GLN A 143 12.88 -12.37 15.99
N ARG A 144 12.48 -11.10 16.10
CA ARG A 144 12.15 -10.42 17.37
C ARG A 144 11.31 -9.18 17.10
N LYS A 145 10.63 -8.68 18.12
CA LYS A 145 9.94 -7.39 18.11
C LYS A 145 10.43 -6.50 19.23
N LYS A 146 10.41 -5.17 19.01
CA LYS A 146 10.81 -4.18 20.01
C LYS A 146 9.84 -3.00 20.02
N ASP A 147 9.29 -2.73 21.20
CA ASP A 147 8.70 -1.44 21.58
C ASP A 147 9.85 -0.49 21.93
N GLY A 148 9.80 0.72 21.39
CA GLY A 148 10.85 1.71 21.50
C GLY A 148 12.16 1.20 20.91
N PRO A 149 12.25 0.95 19.60
CA PRO A 149 13.51 0.56 18.99
C PRO A 149 14.52 1.70 19.11
N THR A 150 15.79 1.35 19.33
CA THR A 150 16.90 2.26 19.03
C THR A 150 17.31 2.08 17.58
N TRP A 151 17.77 3.15 16.94
CA TRP A 151 18.30 3.06 15.58
C TRP A 151 19.79 3.40 15.57
N THR A 152 20.59 2.54 14.96
CA THR A 152 22.04 2.72 14.83
C THR A 152 22.37 2.76 13.35
N PRO A 153 22.51 3.96 12.75
CA PRO A 153 22.95 4.11 11.36
C PRO A 153 24.26 3.38 11.11
N THR A 154 24.45 2.83 9.90
CA THR A 154 25.74 2.23 9.52
C THR A 154 26.80 3.32 9.37
N ALA A 155 28.09 2.94 9.44
CA ALA A 155 29.18 3.90 9.22
C ALA A 155 29.05 4.60 7.85
N LYS A 156 28.79 3.81 6.80
CA LYS A 156 28.54 4.31 5.44
C LYS A 156 27.37 5.31 5.39
N MET A 157 26.27 5.02 6.07
CA MET A 157 25.13 5.93 6.12
C MET A 157 25.50 7.25 6.79
N ARG A 158 26.27 7.23 7.88
CA ARG A 158 26.74 8.48 8.52
C ARG A 158 27.67 9.28 7.61
N GLU A 159 28.51 8.61 6.82
CA GLU A 159 29.38 9.26 5.83
C GLU A 159 28.56 9.92 4.70
N GLU A 160 27.53 9.23 4.21
CA GLU A 160 26.61 9.76 3.18
C GLU A 160 25.88 11.02 3.69
N TYR A 161 25.27 10.96 4.88
CA TYR A 161 24.61 12.12 5.50
C TYR A 161 25.59 13.28 5.74
N ALA A 162 26.81 12.98 6.23
CA ALA A 162 27.82 14.01 6.47
C ALA A 162 28.27 14.70 5.17
N ALA A 163 28.33 13.96 4.05
CA ALA A 163 28.63 14.53 2.73
C ALA A 163 27.52 15.47 2.23
N GLU A 164 26.28 15.27 2.66
CA GLU A 164 25.13 16.14 2.40
C GLU A 164 25.01 17.31 3.40
N GLY A 165 25.95 17.42 4.35
CA GLY A 165 25.96 18.48 5.36
C GLY A 165 25.11 18.19 6.60
N GLU A 166 24.60 16.97 6.76
CA GLU A 166 23.82 16.54 7.91
C GLU A 166 24.63 15.61 8.82
N ILE A 167 24.86 16.02 10.07
CA ILE A 167 25.54 15.16 11.06
C ILE A 167 24.48 14.41 11.87
N ILE A 168 24.35 13.11 11.60
CA ILE A 168 23.43 12.24 12.34
C ILE A 168 24.14 11.55 13.52
N PRO A 169 23.47 11.36 14.67
CA PRO A 169 24.05 10.69 15.83
C PRO A 169 24.36 9.22 15.54
N ALA A 170 25.34 8.67 16.27
CA ALA A 170 25.70 7.26 16.17
C ALA A 170 24.56 6.32 16.61
N VAL A 171 23.72 6.78 17.53
CA VAL A 171 22.54 6.08 18.00
C VAL A 171 21.41 7.08 18.19
N TYR A 172 20.27 6.81 17.56
CA TYR A 172 19.00 7.45 17.89
C TYR A 172 18.34 6.65 19.01
N PRO A 173 18.07 7.29 20.17
CA PRO A 173 17.35 6.64 21.26
C PRO A 173 15.91 6.34 20.85
N ALA A 174 15.22 5.51 21.63
CA ALA A 174 13.78 5.37 21.49
C ALA A 174 13.09 6.71 21.77
N GLY A 175 12.08 7.06 20.97
CA GLY A 175 11.35 8.32 21.13
C GLY A 175 10.71 8.81 19.83
N PRO A 176 10.02 9.96 19.89
CA PRO A 176 9.32 10.55 18.74
C PRO A 176 10.26 10.92 17.59
N ASP A 177 11.52 11.26 17.89
CA ASP A 177 12.51 11.65 16.88
C ASP A 177 13.22 10.45 16.23
N ASN A 178 12.91 9.21 16.66
CA ASN A 178 13.52 8.03 16.07
C ASN A 178 12.89 7.74 14.69
N PRO A 179 13.69 7.67 13.60
CA PRO A 179 13.15 7.43 12.27
C PRO A 179 12.60 6.01 12.06
N MET A 180 12.88 5.08 12.98
CA MET A 180 12.20 3.78 13.02
C MET A 180 10.79 3.83 13.63
N GLY A 181 10.36 4.99 14.14
CA GLY A 181 9.12 5.13 14.88
C GLY A 181 9.14 4.40 16.22
N LEU A 182 7.95 4.09 16.74
CA LEU A 182 7.77 3.55 18.09
C LEU A 182 7.85 2.03 18.18
N TYR A 183 7.72 1.31 17.05
CA TYR A 183 7.65 -0.15 17.02
C TYR A 183 8.45 -0.71 15.84
N ALA A 184 9.07 -1.88 16.05
CA ALA A 184 9.79 -2.60 15.01
C ALA A 184 9.68 -4.12 15.15
N LEU A 185 9.52 -4.80 14.01
CA LEU A 185 9.63 -6.25 13.83
C LEU A 185 10.89 -6.52 13.00
N TYR A 186 11.87 -7.20 13.58
CA TYR A 186 13.14 -7.50 12.91
C TYR A 186 13.02 -8.82 12.16
N VAL A 187 13.41 -8.83 10.88
CA VAL A 187 13.21 -9.97 9.97
C VAL A 187 14.51 -10.62 9.50
N GLY A 188 15.64 -10.22 10.10
CA GLY A 188 16.98 -10.74 9.79
C GLY A 188 17.73 -9.89 8.77
N ARG A 189 19.02 -10.21 8.56
CA ARG A 189 19.92 -9.48 7.62
C ARG A 189 19.90 -7.96 7.79
N LEU A 190 19.74 -7.49 9.03
CA LEU A 190 19.61 -6.07 9.40
C LEU A 190 18.31 -5.37 8.91
N TYR A 191 17.39 -6.08 8.26
CA TYR A 191 16.10 -5.54 7.85
C TYR A 191 15.07 -5.59 8.98
N ALA A 192 14.18 -4.60 8.97
CA ALA A 192 13.03 -4.52 9.86
C ALA A 192 11.79 -4.01 9.10
N ILE A 193 10.62 -4.38 9.63
CA ILE A 193 9.33 -3.77 9.36
C ILE A 193 9.08 -2.85 10.56
N HIS A 194 8.99 -1.54 10.34
CA HIS A 194 8.99 -0.56 11.43
C HIS A 194 8.12 0.65 11.11
N GLY A 195 7.94 1.53 12.10
CA GLY A 195 7.18 2.77 11.95
C GLY A 195 7.96 3.87 11.26
N THR A 196 7.47 5.09 11.39
CA THR A 196 8.16 6.28 10.93
C THR A 196 7.77 7.45 11.82
N ASN A 197 8.69 8.40 12.01
CA ASN A 197 8.39 9.71 12.60
C ASN A 197 8.00 10.76 11.53
N ALA A 198 8.08 10.42 10.26
CA ALA A 198 7.73 11.31 9.16
C ALA A 198 6.22 11.22 8.83
N ASN A 199 5.64 12.36 8.44
CA ASN A 199 4.24 12.48 8.03
C ASN A 199 4.01 12.13 6.54
N PHE A 200 5.04 11.59 5.87
CA PHE A 200 5.01 11.17 4.47
C PHE A 200 5.98 9.99 4.26
N GLY A 201 5.93 9.37 3.07
CA GLY A 201 6.86 8.31 2.68
C GLY A 201 6.24 6.91 2.53
N ILE A 202 4.98 6.75 2.94
CA ILE A 202 4.22 5.52 2.72
C ILE A 202 3.67 5.51 1.30
N GLY A 203 3.85 4.41 0.57
CA GLY A 203 3.66 4.36 -0.88
C GLY A 203 4.82 4.96 -1.68
N LEU A 204 6.00 5.15 -1.08
CA LEU A 204 7.16 5.73 -1.75
C LEU A 204 8.45 4.94 -1.46
N ARG A 205 9.46 5.13 -2.32
CA ARG A 205 10.83 4.62 -2.15
C ARG A 205 11.67 5.64 -1.39
N VAL A 206 11.72 5.56 -0.05
CA VAL A 206 12.33 6.58 0.82
C VAL A 206 13.27 6.02 1.88
N SER A 207 13.29 4.71 2.11
CA SER A 207 14.09 4.11 3.17
C SER A 207 15.46 3.65 2.68
N HIS A 208 16.31 3.21 3.62
CA HIS A 208 17.56 2.51 3.31
C HIS A 208 17.36 0.98 3.31
N GLY A 209 16.26 0.51 2.74
CA GLY A 209 15.96 -0.91 2.50
C GLY A 209 14.94 -1.56 3.45
N CYS A 210 14.70 -0.96 4.61
CA CYS A 210 13.66 -1.44 5.53
C CYS A 210 12.24 -1.08 5.06
N VAL A 211 11.24 -1.79 5.60
CA VAL A 211 9.83 -1.53 5.32
C VAL A 211 9.27 -0.57 6.37
N ARG A 212 8.67 0.54 5.94
CA ARG A 212 8.08 1.57 6.79
C ARG A 212 6.55 1.49 6.74
N LEU A 213 5.91 1.72 7.88
CA LEU A 213 4.45 1.84 8.02
C LEU A 213 4.10 3.10 8.81
N ARG A 214 2.85 3.58 8.67
CA ARG A 214 2.31 4.62 9.56
C ARG A 214 2.23 4.12 11.00
N ALA A 215 2.11 5.06 11.95
CA ALA A 215 2.21 4.76 13.38
C ALA A 215 1.18 3.72 13.85
N ASP A 216 -0.09 3.88 13.47
CA ASP A 216 -1.16 2.96 13.87
C ASP A 216 -1.03 1.59 13.19
N ASP A 217 -0.59 1.57 11.93
CA ASP A 217 -0.38 0.34 11.17
C ASP A 217 0.76 -0.51 11.77
N ILE A 218 1.89 0.11 12.13
CA ILE A 218 2.98 -0.64 12.78
C ILE A 218 2.60 -1.08 14.20
N LYS A 219 1.82 -0.28 14.93
CA LYS A 219 1.30 -0.64 16.25
C LYS A 219 0.44 -1.90 16.15
N TYR A 220 -0.47 -1.92 15.18
CA TYR A 220 -1.32 -3.07 14.91
C TYR A 220 -0.51 -4.33 14.63
N LEU A 221 0.51 -4.24 13.76
CA LEU A 221 1.40 -5.37 13.47
C LEU A 221 2.19 -5.81 14.71
N PHE A 222 2.71 -4.87 15.49
CA PHE A 222 3.48 -5.18 16.70
C PHE A 222 2.65 -5.96 17.74
N ASP A 223 1.38 -5.59 17.91
CA ASP A 223 0.48 -6.26 18.83
C ASP A 223 0.06 -7.64 18.29
N SER A 224 -0.26 -7.72 17.00
CA SER A 224 -0.95 -8.86 16.40
C SER A 224 -0.01 -9.95 15.89
N VAL A 225 1.22 -9.61 15.48
CA VAL A 225 2.14 -10.55 14.82
C VAL A 225 3.04 -11.24 15.86
N PRO A 226 2.96 -12.58 16.00
CA PRO A 226 3.88 -13.32 16.85
C PRO A 226 5.31 -13.36 16.29
N VAL A 227 6.29 -13.46 17.18
CA VAL A 227 7.66 -13.85 16.81
C VAL A 227 7.62 -15.25 16.18
N GLY A 228 8.43 -15.47 15.13
CA GLY A 228 8.44 -16.68 14.31
C GLY A 228 7.45 -16.64 13.14
N THR A 229 6.60 -15.61 13.02
CA THR A 229 5.71 -15.47 11.86
C THR A 229 6.51 -15.39 10.56
N ARG A 230 6.13 -16.20 9.57
CA ARG A 230 6.73 -16.21 8.23
C ARG A 230 6.61 -14.83 7.58
N VAL A 231 7.66 -14.38 6.90
CA VAL A 231 7.68 -13.16 6.09
C VAL A 231 8.22 -13.52 4.71
N GLN A 232 7.52 -13.15 3.65
CA GLN A 232 7.97 -13.33 2.27
C GLN A 232 7.94 -11.99 1.54
N PHE A 233 9.05 -11.65 0.92
CA PHE A 233 9.19 -10.51 0.04
C PHE A 233 9.04 -10.95 -1.40
N ILE A 234 8.19 -10.24 -2.15
CA ILE A 234 7.95 -10.42 -3.58
C ILE A 234 8.01 -9.06 -4.30
N ASN A 235 8.10 -9.10 -5.62
CA ASN A 235 8.05 -7.93 -6.49
C ASN A 235 7.20 -8.24 -7.72
N GLU A 236 5.88 -8.16 -7.55
CA GLU A 236 4.88 -8.53 -8.56
C GLU A 236 4.04 -7.30 -8.93
N PRO A 237 4.43 -6.52 -9.96
CA PRO A 237 3.66 -5.34 -10.39
C PRO A 237 2.38 -5.73 -11.14
N VAL A 238 2.27 -6.96 -11.62
CA VAL A 238 1.09 -7.46 -12.33
C VAL A 238 0.57 -8.71 -11.65
N LYS A 239 -0.73 -8.69 -11.34
CA LYS A 239 -1.46 -9.83 -10.80
C LYS A 239 -2.65 -10.12 -11.70
N ALA A 240 -2.95 -11.40 -11.91
CA ALA A 240 -4.15 -11.84 -12.59
C ALA A 240 -4.80 -12.98 -11.81
N THR A 241 -6.12 -13.10 -11.93
CA THR A 241 -6.91 -14.17 -11.30
C THR A 241 -8.06 -14.60 -12.20
N VAL A 242 -8.45 -15.86 -12.05
CA VAL A 242 -9.68 -16.43 -12.58
C VAL A 242 -10.58 -16.70 -11.38
N GLU A 243 -11.73 -16.05 -11.33
CA GLU A 243 -12.66 -16.13 -10.21
C GLU A 243 -13.62 -17.33 -10.37
N PRO A 244 -14.31 -17.77 -9.30
CA PRO A 244 -15.13 -18.98 -9.33
C PRO A 244 -16.29 -18.97 -10.33
N ASP A 245 -16.74 -17.79 -10.75
CA ASP A 245 -17.76 -17.58 -11.77
C ASP A 245 -17.22 -17.59 -13.21
N GLY A 246 -15.90 -17.80 -13.37
CA GLY A 246 -15.20 -17.80 -14.65
C GLY A 246 -14.72 -16.43 -15.10
N SER A 247 -15.06 -15.35 -14.38
CA SER A 247 -14.56 -14.01 -14.68
C SER A 247 -13.06 -13.90 -14.44
N ARG A 248 -12.40 -13.02 -15.20
CA ARG A 248 -10.95 -12.84 -15.18
C ARG A 248 -10.63 -11.40 -14.89
N TYR A 249 -9.70 -11.19 -13.96
CA TYR A 249 -9.27 -9.86 -13.56
C TYR A 249 -7.76 -9.71 -13.73
N LEU A 250 -7.36 -8.50 -14.10
CA LEU A 250 -5.98 -8.06 -14.23
C LEU A 250 -5.78 -6.80 -13.40
N GLU A 251 -4.76 -6.78 -12.55
CA GLU A 251 -4.33 -5.62 -11.77
C GLU A 251 -2.89 -5.29 -12.16
N VAL A 252 -2.67 -4.03 -12.56
CA VAL A 252 -1.39 -3.55 -13.08
C VAL A 252 -0.97 -2.31 -12.29
N HIS A 253 0.19 -2.42 -11.65
CA HIS A 253 0.92 -1.31 -11.04
C HIS A 253 2.12 -0.91 -11.90
N ASN A 254 2.69 0.25 -11.60
CA ASN A 254 3.96 0.66 -12.17
C ASN A 254 5.10 -0.21 -11.61
N PRO A 255 5.90 -0.86 -12.46
CA PRO A 255 7.09 -1.56 -11.99
C PRO A 255 8.06 -0.60 -11.29
N LEU A 256 8.79 -1.12 -10.28
CA LEU A 256 9.87 -0.36 -9.66
C LEU A 256 11.01 -0.16 -10.67
N SER A 257 11.45 1.09 -10.84
CA SER A 257 12.63 1.41 -11.67
C SER A 257 13.86 0.64 -11.17
N ALA A 258 14.57 0.00 -12.08
CA ALA A 258 15.75 -0.82 -11.80
C ALA A 258 17.05 -0.01 -11.74
N ASN A 259 17.08 1.19 -12.32
CA ASN A 259 18.25 2.06 -12.40
C ASN A 259 17.84 3.54 -12.45
N GLU A 260 18.82 4.44 -12.37
CA GLU A 260 18.57 5.89 -12.36
C GLU A 260 17.98 6.40 -13.68
N GLU A 261 18.33 5.76 -14.80
CA GLU A 261 17.86 6.15 -16.12
C GLU A 261 16.35 5.94 -16.24
N GLU A 262 15.86 4.77 -15.82
CA GLU A 262 14.43 4.48 -15.71
C GLU A 262 13.73 5.39 -14.69
N LEU A 263 14.37 5.70 -13.55
CA LEU A 263 13.78 6.55 -12.52
C LEU A 263 13.60 8.00 -12.99
N LYS A 264 14.53 8.51 -13.81
CA LYS A 264 14.53 9.87 -14.36
C LYS A 264 13.76 9.97 -15.68
N SER A 265 13.43 8.83 -16.29
CA SER A 265 12.70 8.75 -17.55
C SER A 265 11.26 9.23 -17.39
N LYS A 266 10.72 9.81 -18.47
CA LYS A 266 9.27 10.04 -18.61
C LYS A 266 8.56 8.84 -19.21
N GLU A 267 9.31 7.94 -19.84
CA GLU A 267 8.76 6.71 -20.39
C GLU A 267 8.49 5.71 -19.27
N PRO A 268 7.34 5.05 -19.29
CA PRO A 268 6.98 4.09 -18.26
C PRO A 268 7.87 2.84 -18.34
N VAL A 269 8.26 2.29 -17.19
CA VAL A 269 9.03 1.04 -17.13
C VAL A 269 8.24 -0.08 -17.85
N PRO A 270 8.87 -0.87 -18.74
CA PRO A 270 8.20 -1.96 -19.44
C PRO A 270 7.62 -3.00 -18.48
N ILE A 271 6.42 -3.48 -18.78
CA ILE A 271 5.77 -4.55 -18.03
C ILE A 271 6.19 -5.90 -18.61
N ILE A 272 6.63 -6.81 -17.73
CA ILE A 272 6.92 -8.19 -18.07
C ILE A 272 5.94 -9.07 -17.31
N PHE A 273 5.14 -9.85 -18.03
CA PHE A 273 4.22 -10.80 -17.40
C PHE A 273 4.96 -12.03 -16.90
N SER A 274 4.61 -12.47 -15.69
CA SER A 274 5.00 -13.79 -15.21
C SER A 274 4.29 -14.88 -16.03
N GLU A 275 4.83 -16.11 -15.99
CA GLU A 275 4.20 -17.26 -16.65
C GLU A 275 2.75 -17.48 -16.19
N ALA A 276 2.48 -17.30 -14.89
CA ALA A 276 1.15 -17.44 -14.31
C ALA A 276 0.15 -16.39 -14.83
N VAL A 277 0.59 -15.13 -14.92
CA VAL A 277 -0.21 -14.05 -15.51
C VAL A 277 -0.43 -14.32 -16.99
N GLY A 278 0.62 -14.66 -17.73
CA GLY A 278 0.53 -14.98 -19.17
C GLY A 278 -0.48 -16.10 -19.45
N LYS A 279 -0.46 -17.19 -18.68
CA LYS A 279 -1.44 -18.28 -18.79
C LYS A 279 -2.88 -17.81 -18.60
N THR A 280 -3.12 -16.88 -17.68
CA THR A 280 -4.46 -16.33 -17.42
C THR A 280 -4.95 -15.47 -18.59
N LEU A 281 -4.04 -14.68 -19.18
CA LEU A 281 -4.34 -13.70 -20.23
C LEU A 281 -4.40 -14.31 -21.65
N MET A 282 -3.83 -15.49 -21.85
CA MET A 282 -3.89 -16.23 -23.14
C MET A 282 -5.19 -17.00 -23.35
N ASP A 283 -6.10 -16.99 -22.37
CA ASP A 283 -7.37 -17.69 -22.51
C ASP A 283 -8.27 -17.03 -23.57
N PRO A 284 -8.97 -17.80 -24.43
CA PRO A 284 -9.83 -17.24 -25.49
C PRO A 284 -10.96 -16.32 -25.00
N SER A 285 -11.37 -16.43 -23.72
CA SER A 285 -12.37 -15.56 -23.12
C SER A 285 -11.85 -14.16 -22.74
N VAL A 286 -10.54 -13.93 -22.81
CA VAL A 286 -9.91 -12.66 -22.44
C VAL A 286 -9.97 -11.66 -23.58
N ASP A 287 -10.55 -10.49 -23.32
CA ASP A 287 -10.52 -9.34 -24.20
C ASP A 287 -9.13 -8.69 -24.18
N GLN A 288 -8.39 -8.86 -25.27
CA GLN A 288 -7.04 -8.32 -25.42
C GLN A 288 -7.02 -6.79 -25.48
N ASN A 289 -8.13 -6.13 -25.84
CA ASN A 289 -8.23 -4.67 -25.77
C ASN A 289 -8.30 -4.21 -24.32
N GLU A 290 -9.06 -4.89 -23.46
CA GLU A 290 -9.12 -4.58 -22.03
C GLU A 290 -7.78 -4.84 -21.34
N VAL A 291 -7.08 -5.93 -21.71
CA VAL A 291 -5.71 -6.17 -21.25
C VAL A 291 -4.79 -5.03 -21.64
N LYS A 292 -4.81 -4.61 -22.92
CA LYS A 292 -3.98 -3.49 -23.40
C LYS A 292 -4.31 -2.21 -22.65
N SER A 293 -5.59 -1.88 -22.49
CA SER A 293 -6.06 -0.71 -21.75
C SER A 293 -5.56 -0.72 -20.30
N ALA A 294 -5.64 -1.86 -19.61
CA ALA A 294 -5.16 -1.99 -18.23
C ALA A 294 -3.63 -1.83 -18.12
N VAL A 295 -2.88 -2.38 -19.08
CA VAL A 295 -1.40 -2.30 -19.15
C VAL A 295 -0.93 -0.87 -19.43
N ASP A 296 -1.64 -0.16 -20.30
CA ASP A 296 -1.34 1.24 -20.63
C ASP A 296 -1.71 2.17 -19.47
N ALA A 297 -2.86 1.93 -18.82
CA ALA A 297 -3.38 2.81 -17.78
C ALA A 297 -2.74 2.61 -16.41
N ARG A 298 -2.37 1.37 -16.04
CA ARG A 298 -1.67 1.02 -14.78
C ARG A 298 -2.33 1.59 -13.52
N LEU A 299 -3.66 1.41 -13.44
CA LEU A 299 -4.49 2.06 -12.43
C LEU A 299 -4.31 1.50 -11.00
N GLY A 300 -3.53 0.42 -10.83
CA GLY A 300 -3.23 -0.14 -9.51
C GLY A 300 -4.43 -0.77 -8.79
N PHE A 301 -5.51 -1.06 -9.52
CA PHE A 301 -6.65 -1.84 -9.05
C PHE A 301 -7.16 -2.81 -10.14
N PRO A 302 -7.92 -3.85 -9.78
CA PRO A 302 -8.36 -4.88 -10.71
C PRO A 302 -9.32 -4.35 -11.76
N VAL A 303 -9.07 -4.71 -13.01
CA VAL A 303 -9.95 -4.50 -14.16
C VAL A 303 -10.40 -5.86 -14.67
N ARG A 304 -11.69 -6.00 -14.97
CA ARG A 304 -12.22 -7.22 -15.57
C ARG A 304 -11.78 -7.29 -17.04
N VAL A 305 -11.20 -8.42 -17.43
CA VAL A 305 -10.71 -8.68 -18.79
C VAL A 305 -11.37 -9.88 -19.45
N GLY A 306 -12.26 -10.60 -18.74
CA GLY A 306 -13.01 -11.77 -19.22
C GLY A 306 -14.13 -12.15 -18.26
#